data_AF-A0A2M7QUC2-F1
#
_entry.id   AF-A0A2M7QUC2-F1
#
_cell.length_a   1.000
_cell.length_b   1.000
_cell.length_c   1.000
_cell.angle_alpha   90.00
_cell.angle_beta   90.00
_cell.angle_gamma   90.00
#
_symmetry.space_group_name_H-M   'P 1'
#
loop_
_entity.id
_entity.type
_entity.pdbx_description
1 polymer ?
#
loop_
_entity_poly.entity_id
_entity_poly.type
_entity_poly.pdbx_seq_one_letter_code
_entity_poly.pdbx_strand_id
1 'polypeptide(L)'
;MKKIKIIIGIVILAALVIGGYFYFQNWWEIKQIKIEKGLASEKFPWRDYTQEELAKMYPQIKYADVPTRITPEETYAKFRQALKDNNLEMAIEQLAEESEKYEEN
;
A
#
# COMPACT_ATOMS: atom_id res chain seq x y z
N MET A 1 28.19 -40.10 -36.22
CA MET A 1 27.52 -38.77 -36.26
C MET A 1 26.16 -38.74 -35.58
N LYS A 2 25.18 -39.62 -35.87
CA LYS A 2 23.84 -39.60 -35.22
C LYS A 2 23.88 -39.69 -33.69
N LYS A 3 24.69 -40.59 -33.11
CA LYS A 3 24.82 -40.74 -31.64
C LYS A 3 25.33 -39.47 -30.95
N ILE A 4 26.31 -38.79 -31.55
CA ILE A 4 26.86 -37.52 -31.04
C ILE A 4 25.80 -36.43 -31.03
N LYS A 5 24.99 -36.32 -32.10
CA LYS A 5 23.87 -35.36 -32.16
C LYS A 5 22.82 -35.62 -31.09
N ILE A 6 22.52 -36.88 -30.78
CA ILE A 6 21.57 -37.26 -29.72
C ILE A 6 22.12 -36.86 -28.34
N ILE A 7 23.39 -37.13 -28.06
CA ILE A 7 24.03 -36.76 -26.79
C ILE A 7 24.02 -35.22 -26.62
N ILE A 8 24.38 -34.47 -27.65
CA ILE A 8 24.33 -32.99 -27.62
C ILE A 8 22.90 -32.51 -27.36
N GLY A 9 21.89 -33.10 -28.02
CA GLY A 9 20.49 -32.76 -27.79
C GLY A 9 20.04 -32.98 -26.35
N ILE A 10 20.45 -34.10 -25.73
CA ILE A 10 20.14 -34.41 -24.33
C ILE A 10 20.81 -33.41 -23.39
N VAL A 11 22.08 -33.05 -23.64
CA VAL A 11 22.80 -32.07 -22.81
C VAL A 11 22.15 -30.70 -22.89
N ILE A 12 21.73 -30.26 -24.08
CA ILE A 12 21.02 -28.98 -24.25
C ILE A 12 19.66 -29.01 -23.54
N LEU A 13 18.92 -30.11 -23.67
CA LEU A 13 17.63 -30.27 -22.98
C LEU A 13 17.81 -30.21 -21.46
N ALA A 14 18.80 -30.92 -20.92
CA ALA A 14 19.11 -30.90 -19.50
C ALA A 14 19.50 -29.50 -19.02
N ALA A 15 20.30 -28.76 -19.79
CA ALA A 15 20.67 -27.39 -19.47
C ALA A 15 19.46 -26.44 -19.47
N LEU A 16 18.52 -26.61 -20.41
CA LEU A 16 17.28 -25.81 -20.46
C LEU A 16 16.35 -26.13 -19.29
N VAL A 17 16.22 -27.40 -18.90
CA VAL A 17 15.39 -27.80 -17.75
C VAL A 17 15.97 -27.23 -16.46
N ILE A 18 17.28 -27.37 -16.25
CA ILE A 18 17.95 -26.87 -15.05
C ILE A 18 17.90 -25.33 -15.02
N GLY A 19 18.24 -24.67 -16.13
CA GLY A 19 18.19 -23.21 -16.24
C GLY A 19 16.78 -22.66 -16.05
N GLY A 20 15.78 -23.30 -16.66
CA GLY A 20 14.37 -22.95 -16.51
C GLY A 20 13.87 -23.14 -15.08
N TYR A 21 14.31 -24.19 -14.39
CA TYR A 21 13.98 -24.42 -12.98
C TYR A 21 14.52 -23.30 -12.07
N PHE A 22 15.80 -22.96 -12.20
CA PHE A 22 16.38 -21.87 -11.41
C PHE A 22 15.75 -20.51 -11.72
N TYR A 23 15.46 -20.24 -13.00
CA TYR A 23 14.76 -19.02 -13.39
C TYR A 23 13.37 -18.93 -12.77
N PHE A 24 12.61 -20.03 -12.79
CA PHE A 24 11.26 -20.08 -12.23
C PHE A 24 11.27 -19.87 -10.71
N GLN A 25 12.19 -20.51 -9.99
CA GLN A 25 12.34 -20.34 -8.54
C GLN A 25 12.62 -18.88 -8.17
N ASN A 26 13.58 -18.25 -8.84
CA ASN A 26 13.94 -16.85 -8.56
C ASN A 26 12.81 -15.88 -8.94
N TRP A 27 12.15 -16.10 -10.09
CA TRP A 27 11.00 -15.30 -10.50
C TRP A 27 9.85 -15.39 -9.49
N TRP A 28 9.58 -16.59 -8.98
CA TRP A 28 8.54 -16.84 -7.99
C TRP A 28 8.83 -16.13 -6.67
N GLU A 29 10.05 -16.25 -6.16
CA GLU A 29 10.48 -15.61 -4.92
C GLU A 29 10.35 -14.08 -5.00
N ILE A 30 10.82 -13.47 -6.10
CA ILE A 30 10.68 -12.03 -6.33
C ILE A 30 9.20 -11.61 -6.34
N LYS A 31 8.32 -12.44 -6.91
CA LYS A 31 6.88 -12.15 -6.94
C LYS A 31 6.26 -12.23 -5.56
N GLN A 32 6.60 -13.25 -4.77
CA GLN A 32 6.13 -13.35 -3.39
C GLN A 32 6.58 -12.15 -2.54
N ILE A 33 7.83 -11.73 -2.65
CA ILE A 33 8.35 -10.54 -1.94
C ILE A 33 7.55 -9.28 -2.31
N LYS A 34 7.15 -9.11 -3.57
CA LYS A 34 6.35 -7.96 -4.01
C LYS A 34 4.93 -8.02 -3.46
N ILE A 35 4.35 -9.22 -3.36
CA ILE A 35 3.03 -9.44 -2.78
C ILE A 35 3.07 -9.13 -1.28
N GLU A 36 4.05 -9.64 -0.55
CA GLU A 36 4.24 -9.37 0.88
C GLU A 36 4.41 -7.87 1.18
N LYS A 37 5.05 -7.13 0.27
CA LYS A 37 5.19 -5.66 0.38
C LYS A 37 3.94 -4.88 -0.03
N GLY A 38 2.86 -5.55 -0.44
CA GLY A 38 1.64 -4.90 -0.93
C GLY A 38 1.81 -4.22 -2.30
N LEU A 39 2.89 -4.52 -3.03
CA LEU A 39 3.23 -3.91 -4.31
C LEU A 39 2.67 -4.67 -5.51
N ALA A 40 2.18 -5.89 -5.31
CA ALA A 40 1.60 -6.72 -6.35
C ALA A 40 0.35 -7.45 -5.85
N SER A 41 -0.49 -7.89 -6.78
CA SER A 41 -1.68 -8.66 -6.47
C SER A 41 -1.34 -10.07 -5.97
N GLU A 42 -2.02 -10.53 -4.92
CA GLU A 42 -1.96 -11.91 -4.43
C GLU A 42 -2.50 -12.93 -5.43
N LYS A 43 -3.35 -12.50 -6.37
CA LYS A 43 -4.02 -13.37 -7.34
C LYS A 43 -3.22 -13.44 -8.65
N PHE A 44 -3.18 -14.63 -9.24
CA PHE A 44 -2.66 -14.83 -10.60
C PHE A 44 -3.34 -13.83 -11.56
N PRO A 45 -2.58 -13.06 -12.36
CA PRO A 45 -1.19 -13.28 -12.77
C PRO A 45 -0.09 -12.57 -11.93
N TRP A 46 -0.35 -12.22 -10.65
CA TRP A 46 0.59 -11.52 -9.76
C TRP A 46 1.16 -10.26 -10.39
N ARG A 47 0.24 -9.44 -10.93
CA ARG A 47 0.57 -8.17 -11.57
C ARG A 47 1.03 -7.17 -10.52
N ASP A 48 2.08 -6.43 -10.85
CA ASP A 48 2.55 -5.30 -10.05
C ASP A 48 1.52 -4.15 -10.15
N TYR A 49 1.21 -3.51 -9.04
CA TYR A 49 0.33 -2.36 -9.02
C TYR A 49 1.01 -1.14 -9.63
N THR A 50 0.23 -0.32 -10.33
CA THR A 50 0.69 0.99 -10.78
C THR A 50 0.76 1.96 -9.60
N GLN A 51 1.48 3.07 -9.77
CA GLN A 51 1.59 4.09 -8.73
C GLN A 51 0.22 4.69 -8.38
N GLU A 52 -0.68 4.84 -9.35
CA GLU A 52 -2.05 5.32 -9.15
C GLU A 52 -2.89 4.34 -8.32
N GLU A 53 -2.79 3.04 -8.61
CA GLU A 53 -3.46 1.99 -7.85
C GLU A 53 -2.95 1.92 -6.40
N LEU A 54 -1.63 2.04 -6.21
CA LEU A 54 -1.03 2.11 -4.88
C LEU A 54 -1.46 3.35 -4.11
N ALA A 55 -1.50 4.51 -4.77
CA ALA A 55 -1.94 5.76 -4.14
C ALA A 55 -3.42 5.71 -3.71
N LYS A 56 -4.25 4.95 -4.45
CA LYS A 56 -5.66 4.74 -4.09
C LYS A 56 -5.82 3.75 -2.94
N MET A 57 -5.02 2.70 -2.88
CA MET A 57 -5.07 1.70 -1.79
C MET A 57 -4.43 2.22 -0.50
N TYR A 58 -3.37 3.02 -0.62
CA TYR A 58 -2.59 3.58 0.48
C TYR A 58 -2.46 5.10 0.28
N PRO A 59 -3.53 5.88 0.50
CA PRO A 59 -3.46 7.32 0.38
C PRO A 59 -2.49 7.88 1.43
N GLN A 60 -1.45 8.57 0.96
CA GLN A 60 -0.45 9.24 1.82
C GLN A 60 -1.09 10.31 2.73
N ILE A 61 -2.26 10.83 2.33
CA ILE A 61 -3.06 11.77 3.10
C ILE A 61 -4.45 11.18 3.22
N LYS A 62 -4.73 10.53 4.37
CA LYS A 62 -5.96 9.76 4.65
C LYS A 62 -7.26 10.57 4.39
N TYR A 63 -7.18 11.91 4.42
CA TYR A 63 -8.33 12.82 4.32
C TYR A 63 -8.09 14.10 3.48
N ALA A 64 -7.16 14.10 2.50
CA ALA A 64 -6.87 15.30 1.71
C ALA A 64 -8.11 15.90 1.02
N ASP A 65 -8.98 15.03 0.52
CA ASP A 65 -10.14 15.43 -0.29
C ASP A 65 -11.47 15.33 0.48
N VAL A 66 -11.44 15.12 1.80
CA VAL A 66 -12.67 15.16 2.59
C VAL A 66 -13.04 16.62 2.79
N PRO A 67 -14.18 17.12 2.25
CA PRO A 67 -14.59 18.49 2.49
C PRO A 67 -14.80 18.69 3.98
N THR A 68 -13.89 19.41 4.62
CA THR A 68 -14.01 19.80 6.01
C THR A 68 -15.15 20.82 6.10
N ARG A 69 -16.23 20.41 6.77
CA ARG A 69 -17.42 21.26 6.96
C ARG A 69 -17.13 22.50 7.82
N ILE A 70 -16.01 22.49 8.55
CA ILE A 70 -15.56 23.54 9.45
C ILE A 70 -14.07 23.77 9.17
N THR A 71 -13.70 25.02 8.95
CA THR A 71 -12.29 25.40 8.75
C THR A 71 -11.53 25.44 10.08
N PRO A 72 -10.21 25.24 10.09
CA PRO A 72 -9.40 25.38 11.30
C PRO A 72 -9.56 26.76 11.97
N GLU A 73 -9.80 27.79 11.15
CA GLU A 73 -10.01 29.16 11.59
C GLU A 73 -11.32 29.32 12.37
N GLU A 74 -12.40 28.67 11.90
CA GLU A 74 -13.70 28.66 12.58
C GLU A 74 -13.65 27.88 13.91
N THR A 75 -12.96 26.74 13.94
CA THR A 75 -12.75 25.96 15.17
C THR A 75 -11.97 26.78 16.20
N TYR A 76 -10.89 27.44 15.78
CA TYR A 76 -10.08 28.27 16.68
C TYR A 76 -10.82 29.52 17.18
N ALA A 77 -11.71 30.10 16.36
CA ALA A 77 -12.57 31.18 16.78
C ALA A 77 -13.56 30.74 17.87
N LYS A 78 -14.22 29.59 17.70
CA LYS A 78 -15.14 29.01 18.70
C LYS A 78 -14.43 28.67 20.00
N PHE A 79 -13.25 28.06 19.92
CA PHE A 79 -12.43 27.77 21.09
C PHE A 79 -12.07 29.03 21.88
N ARG A 80 -11.60 30.09 21.20
CA ARG A 80 -11.29 31.36 21.87
C ARG A 80 -12.52 32.04 22.45
N GLN A 81 -13.67 31.92 21.81
CA GLN A 81 -14.93 32.45 22.33
C GLN A 81 -15.32 31.71 23.62
N ALA A 82 -15.27 30.37 23.62
CA ALA A 82 -15.56 29.55 24.79
C ALA A 82 -14.64 29.86 25.98
N LEU A 83 -13.34 30.10 25.72
CA LEU A 83 -12.40 30.54 26.76
C LEU A 83 -12.74 31.93 27.33
N LYS A 84 -13.16 32.88 26.49
CA LYS A 84 -13.59 34.21 26.93
C LYS A 84 -14.86 34.15 27.77
N ASP A 85 -15.75 33.22 27.45
CA ASP A 85 -17.02 33.02 28.14
C ASP A 85 -16.90 32.13 29.39
N ASN A 86 -15.67 31.75 29.78
CA ASN A 86 -15.37 30.79 30.88
C ASN A 86 -16.11 29.44 30.75
N ASN A 87 -16.50 29.07 29.53
CA ASN A 87 -17.14 27.79 29.24
C ASN A 87 -16.09 26.76 28.84
N LEU A 88 -15.47 26.16 29.86
CA LEU A 88 -14.41 25.16 29.69
C LEU A 88 -14.91 23.88 29.01
N GLU A 89 -16.17 23.52 29.20
CA GLU A 89 -16.77 22.31 28.64
C GLU A 89 -16.84 22.41 27.10
N MET A 90 -17.34 23.52 26.57
CA MET A 90 -17.29 23.80 25.13
C MET A 90 -15.85 23.92 24.59
N ALA A 91 -14.92 24.47 25.36
CA ALA A 91 -13.53 24.60 24.93
C ALA A 91 -12.84 23.22 24.81
N ILE A 92 -13.15 22.29 25.70
CA ILE A 92 -12.65 20.92 25.67
C ILE A 92 -13.31 20.12 24.53
N GLU A 93 -14.60 20.33 24.27
CA GLU A 93 -15.32 19.64 23.19
C GLU A 93 -14.70 19.92 21.81
N GLN A 94 -14.25 21.16 21.56
CA GLN A 94 -13.53 21.50 20.32
C GLN A 94 -12.15 20.80 20.18
N LEU A 95 -11.57 20.31 21.28
CA LEU A 95 -10.32 19.55 21.30
C LEU A 95 -10.57 18.03 21.29
N ALA A 96 -11.69 17.58 21.87
CA ALA A 96 -12.06 16.17 21.99
C ALA A 96 -12.72 15.61 20.73
N GLU A 97 -13.49 16.42 19.99
CA GLU A 97 -13.95 16.06 18.64
C GLU A 97 -12.77 15.85 17.67
N GLU A 98 -11.61 16.43 17.95
CA GLU A 98 -10.39 16.04 17.25
C GLU A 98 -9.94 14.64 17.70
N SER A 99 -9.84 14.33 19.00
CA SER A 99 -9.30 13.05 19.47
C SER A 99 -10.15 11.80 19.16
N GLU A 100 -11.46 11.82 19.35
CA GLU A 100 -12.31 10.64 19.09
C GLU A 100 -12.42 10.31 17.59
N LYS A 101 -12.37 11.34 16.74
CA LYS A 101 -12.43 11.18 15.28
C LYS A 101 -11.18 10.51 14.68
N TYR A 102 -10.07 10.48 15.43
CA TYR A 102 -8.86 9.75 15.08
C TYR A 102 -8.81 8.32 15.66
N GLU A 103 -9.65 7.96 16.64
CA GLU A 103 -9.66 6.62 17.25
C GLU A 103 -10.70 5.67 16.62
N GLU A 104 -11.78 6.18 16.02
CA GLU A 104 -12.82 5.36 15.35
C GLU A 104 -12.55 5.02 13.85
N ASN A 105 -11.43 5.42 13.22
CA ASN A 105 -11.13 5.16 11.78
C ASN A 105 -9.67 4.80 11.44
#